data_AF-A0A2J8PKI9-F1
#
_entry.id   AF-A0A2J8PKI9-F1
#
_cell.length_a   1.000
_cell.length_b   1.000
_cell.length_c   1.000
_cell.angle_alpha   90.00
_cell.angle_beta   90.00
_cell.angle_gamma   90.00
#
_symmetry.space_group_name_H-M   'P 1'
#
loop_
_entity.id
_entity.type
_entity.pdbx_description
1 polymer ?
#
loop_
_entity_poly.entity_id
_entity_poly.type
_entity_poly.pdbx_seq_one_letter_code
_entity_poly.pdbx_strand_id
1 'polypeptide(L)'
;RINRLPDKNSASGHPHCFFCHLELGSDREVPSRFANHVNVEFSMPTTSASKASVRSISVEDKTDVRKWVNYSAHYSYQVEIEQKKSLKPDFEGDEMENPKECGVQ
;
A
#
# COMPACT_ATOMS: atom_id res chain seq x y z
N ARG A 1 -8.86 2.95 -1.83
CA ARG A 1 -8.64 3.49 -0.46
C ARG A 1 -9.12 2.47 0.56
N ILE A 2 -8.30 2.15 1.56
CA ILE A 2 -8.65 1.20 2.63
C ILE A 2 -8.87 2.00 3.92
N ASN A 3 -9.97 1.76 4.63
CA ASN A 3 -10.32 2.55 5.82
C ASN A 3 -9.51 2.16 7.06
N ARG A 4 -9.22 0.85 7.22
CA ARG A 4 -8.39 0.31 8.31
C ARG A 4 -7.57 -0.85 7.76
N LEU A 5 -6.26 -0.79 7.99
CA LEU A 5 -5.37 -1.91 7.76
C LEU A 5 -5.41 -2.84 8.98
N PRO A 6 -5.21 -4.15 8.80
CA PRO A 6 -5.12 -5.10 9.91
C PRO A 6 -3.92 -4.78 10.81
N ASP A 7 -3.98 -5.24 12.06
CA ASP A 7 -2.84 -5.14 12.97
C ASP A 7 -1.63 -5.91 12.42
N LYS A 8 -0.42 -5.45 12.78
CA LYS A 8 0.88 -5.82 12.18
C LYS A 8 1.18 -7.33 12.10
N ASN A 9 0.43 -8.18 12.79
CA ASN A 9 0.60 -9.64 12.81
C ASN A 9 -0.67 -10.43 12.47
N SER A 10 -1.80 -9.77 12.21
CA SER A 10 -3.09 -10.43 11.98
C SER A 10 -3.29 -10.90 10.53
N ALA A 11 -2.43 -10.45 9.61
CA ALA A 11 -2.58 -10.67 8.17
C ALA A 11 -1.57 -11.65 7.57
N SER A 12 -0.77 -12.36 8.39
CA SER A 12 0.26 -13.27 7.87
C SER A 12 -0.29 -14.40 6.99
N GLY A 13 -1.57 -14.75 7.13
CA GLY A 13 -2.26 -15.71 6.26
C GLY A 13 -3.16 -15.10 5.19
N HIS A 14 -3.39 -13.78 5.20
CA HIS A 14 -4.39 -13.10 4.36
C HIS A 14 -3.81 -11.82 3.76
N PRO A 15 -3.03 -11.91 2.67
CA PRO A 15 -2.48 -10.74 2.00
C PRO A 15 -3.61 -9.87 1.41
N HIS A 16 -3.46 -8.56 1.51
CA HIS A 16 -4.35 -7.60 0.86
C HIS A 16 -3.80 -7.23 -0.51
N CYS A 17 -4.36 -7.83 -1.55
CA CYS A 17 -3.95 -7.59 -2.93
C CYS A 17 -4.82 -6.51 -3.60
N PHE A 18 -4.21 -5.70 -4.47
CA PHE A 18 -4.90 -4.75 -5.34
C PHE A 18 -4.66 -5.15 -6.80
N PHE A 19 -5.74 -5.38 -7.55
CA PHE A 19 -5.70 -5.65 -8.98
C PHE A 19 -6.49 -4.58 -9.73
N CYS A 20 -5.94 -4.11 -10.84
CA CYS A 20 -6.56 -3.11 -11.70
C CYS A 20 -6.57 -3.61 -13.13
N HIS A 21 -7.76 -3.84 -13.69
CA HIS A 21 -7.93 -4.12 -15.11
C HIS A 21 -8.33 -2.83 -15.81
N LEU A 22 -7.59 -2.46 -16.87
CA LEU A 22 -7.81 -1.24 -17.64
C LEU A 22 -8.18 -1.63 -19.07
N GLU A 23 -9.39 -1.28 -19.48
CA GLU A 23 -9.83 -1.38 -20.87
C GLU A 23 -9.51 -0.07 -21.60
N LEU A 24 -8.85 -0.18 -22.75
CA LEU A 24 -8.48 0.96 -23.57
C LEU A 24 -9.42 1.07 -24.77
N GLY A 25 -9.93 2.27 -25.04
CA GLY A 25 -10.74 2.55 -26.22
C GLY A 25 -9.93 2.34 -27.50
N SER A 26 -10.55 1.77 -28.53
CA SER A 26 -9.91 1.48 -29.82
C SER A 26 -9.48 2.73 -30.59
N ASP A 27 -10.06 3.88 -30.25
CA ASP A 27 -9.77 5.21 -30.80
C ASP A 27 -8.57 5.88 -30.13
N ARG A 28 -8.00 5.28 -29.08
CA ARG A 28 -6.89 5.84 -28.31
C ARG A 28 -5.62 5.03 -28.49
N GLU A 29 -4.52 5.75 -28.68
CA GLU A 29 -3.19 5.14 -28.70
C GLU A 29 -2.86 4.56 -27.32
N VAL A 30 -2.42 3.30 -27.30
CA VAL A 30 -1.97 2.63 -26.08
C VAL A 30 -0.62 3.22 -25.68
N PRO A 31 -0.46 3.74 -24.44
CA PRO A 31 0.82 4.25 -23.99
C PRO A 31 1.93 3.19 -24.08
N SER A 32 3.12 3.61 -24.52
CA SER A 32 4.28 2.71 -24.58
C SER A 32 4.66 2.16 -23.20
N ARG A 33 4.42 2.94 -22.14
CA ARG A 33 4.67 2.57 -20.73
C ARG A 33 3.54 3.04 -19.82
N PHE A 34 3.25 2.22 -18.82
CA PHE A 34 2.37 2.58 -17.70
C PHE A 34 3.22 2.95 -16.48
N ALA A 35 2.57 3.50 -15.45
CA ALA A 35 3.25 3.76 -14.18
C ALA A 35 3.78 2.45 -13.58
N ASN A 36 5.07 2.43 -13.24
CA ASN A 36 5.72 1.23 -12.68
C ASN A 36 5.65 1.19 -11.15
N HIS A 37 5.21 2.28 -10.50
CA HIS A 37 5.12 2.37 -9.05
C HIS A 37 3.78 2.95 -8.64
N VAL A 38 3.31 2.52 -7.47
CA VAL A 38 2.20 3.13 -6.75
C VAL A 38 2.72 3.78 -5.47
N ASN A 39 2.24 4.98 -5.17
CA ASN A 39 2.48 5.61 -3.87
C ASN A 39 1.50 5.00 -2.84
N VAL A 40 2.04 4.53 -1.72
CA VAL A 40 1.29 4.01 -0.58
C VAL A 40 1.45 4.96 0.59
N GLU A 41 0.34 5.41 1.14
CA GLU A 41 0.31 6.31 2.30
C GLU A 41 -0.61 5.76 3.38
N PHE A 42 -0.14 5.76 4.62
CA PHE A 42 -0.96 5.36 5.76
C PHE A 42 -0.49 6.00 7.07
N SER A 43 -1.44 6.12 8.01
CA SER A 43 -1.16 6.54 9.38
C SER A 43 -1.22 5.36 10.34
N MET A 44 -0.23 5.26 11.21
CA MET A 44 -0.16 4.28 12.28
C MET A 44 -0.35 5.00 13.63
N PRO A 45 -1.49 4.78 14.32
CA PRO A 45 -1.70 5.36 15.65
C PRO A 45 -0.77 4.70 16.68
N THR A 46 -0.62 5.36 17.83
CA THR A 46 0.17 4.88 18.98
C THR A 46 1.61 4.48 18.65
N THR A 47 2.17 5.05 17.58
CA THR A 47 3.47 4.67 17.01
C THR A 47 4.32 5.90 16.73
N SER A 48 5.63 5.75 16.88
CA SER A 48 6.64 6.76 16.54
C SER A 48 7.59 6.18 15.49
N ALA A 49 7.67 6.81 14.31
CA ALA A 49 8.54 6.35 13.22
C ALA A 49 10.02 6.40 13.61
N SER A 50 10.42 7.43 14.37
CA SER A 50 11.79 7.61 14.86
C SER A 50 12.12 6.81 16.12
N LYS A 51 11.13 6.10 16.68
CA LYS A 51 11.21 5.41 17.99
C LYS A 51 11.49 6.35 19.17
N ALA A 52 11.39 7.68 18.98
CA ALA A 52 11.54 8.65 20.05
C ALA A 52 10.40 8.50 21.09
N SER A 53 10.74 8.66 22.37
CA SER A 53 9.80 8.59 23.49
C SER A 53 9.92 9.81 24.40
N VAL A 54 8.78 10.40 24.75
CA VAL A 54 8.65 11.45 25.77
C VAL A 54 8.90 10.81 27.13
N ARG A 55 9.91 11.30 27.85
CA ARG A 55 10.27 10.82 29.19
C ARG A 55 9.62 11.62 30.32
N SER A 56 9.42 12.92 30.12
CA SER A 56 8.83 13.80 31.12
C SER A 56 8.07 14.96 30.48
N ILE A 57 7.03 15.41 31.18
CA ILE A 57 6.28 16.63 30.89
C ILE A 57 6.11 17.35 32.23
N SER A 58 6.69 18.53 32.38
CA SER A 58 6.61 19.34 33.61
C SER A 58 5.70 20.55 33.38
N VAL A 59 4.94 20.92 34.40
CA VAL A 59 4.05 22.09 34.41
C VAL A 59 4.21 22.74 35.78
N GLU A 60 4.52 24.03 35.82
CA GLU A 60 4.67 24.80 37.06
C GLU A 60 3.32 25.29 37.59
N ASP A 61 3.17 25.28 38.92
CA ASP A 61 2.14 25.99 39.70
C ASP A 61 0.70 25.94 39.17
N LYS A 62 0.26 24.76 38.70
CA LYS A 62 -1.14 24.50 38.36
C LYS A 62 -1.56 23.10 38.80
N THR A 63 -2.50 23.03 39.74
CA THR A 63 -3.03 21.77 40.29
C THR A 63 -4.02 21.07 39.36
N ASP A 64 -4.61 21.81 38.40
CA ASP A 64 -5.77 21.34 37.64
C ASP A 64 -5.43 20.94 36.19
N VAL A 65 -4.18 20.54 35.92
CA VAL A 65 -3.71 20.25 34.55
C VAL A 65 -3.56 18.76 34.30
N ARG A 66 -4.22 18.27 33.25
CA ARG A 66 -4.06 16.91 32.73
C ARG A 66 -2.98 16.89 31.66
N LYS A 67 -2.07 15.91 31.74
CA LYS A 67 -1.00 15.67 30.74
C LYS A 67 -1.32 14.41 29.97
N TRP A 68 -1.18 14.45 28.66
CA TRP A 68 -1.30 13.27 27.81
C TRP A 68 -0.33 13.37 26.63
N VAL A 69 0.08 12.21 26.13
CA VAL A 69 0.89 12.10 24.92
C VAL A 69 0.11 11.23 23.95
N ASN A 70 0.02 11.69 22.70
CA ASN A 70 -0.49 10.89 21.60
C ASN A 70 0.64 10.75 20.58
N TYR A 71 0.97 9.51 20.21
CA TYR A 71 1.92 9.23 19.15
C TYR A 71 1.16 8.83 17.90
N SER A 72 1.57 9.37 16.76
CA SER A 72 1.11 8.95 15.45
C SER A 72 2.28 9.02 14.48
N ALA A 73 2.41 8.00 13.63
CA ALA A 73 3.36 7.99 12.54
C ALA A 73 2.61 8.04 11.20
N HIS A 74 3.12 8.83 10.26
CA HIS A 74 2.66 8.83 8.88
C HIS A 74 3.77 8.23 8.01
N TYR A 75 3.40 7.29 7.14
CA TYR A 75 4.31 6.63 6.22
C TYR A 75 3.88 6.93 4.80
N SER A 76 4.85 7.20 3.93
CA SER A 76 4.67 7.34 2.49
C SER A 76 5.83 6.62 1.81
N TYR A 77 5.53 5.68 0.92
CA TYR A 77 6.54 4.89 0.20
C TYR A 77 6.02 4.45 -1.17
N GLN A 78 6.93 4.07 -2.05
CA GLN A 78 6.61 3.53 -3.37
C GLN A 78 6.73 2.02 -3.38
N VAL A 79 5.78 1.37 -4.04
CA VAL A 79 5.79 -0.07 -4.31
C VAL A 79 5.74 -0.27 -5.81
N GLU A 80 6.55 -1.19 -6.32
CA GLU A 80 6.56 -1.56 -7.74
C GLU A 80 5.25 -2.28 -8.12
N ILE A 81 4.76 -2.01 -9.33
CA ILE A 81 3.55 -2.61 -9.89
C ILE A 81 3.96 -3.72 -10.85
N GLU A 82 3.49 -4.93 -10.60
CA GLU A 82 3.57 -6.01 -11.59
C GLU A 82 2.66 -5.68 -12.79
N GLN A 83 3.23 -5.64 -13.99
CA GLN A 83 2.50 -5.33 -15.22
C GLN A 83 2.46 -6.56 -16.13
N LYS A 84 1.25 -7.07 -16.40
CA LYS A 84 0.99 -8.05 -17.45
C LYS A 84 0.34 -7.36 -18.65
N LYS A 85 0.99 -7.40 -19.81
CA LYS A 85 0.45 -6.90 -21.08
C LYS A 85 0.01 -8.09 -21.93
N SER A 86 -1.30 -8.34 -22.02
CA SER A 86 -1.87 -9.27 -22.99
C SER A 86 -2.18 -8.52 -24.29
N LEU A 87 -1.16 -8.34 -25.13
CA LEU A 87 -1.43 -8.04 -26.54
C LEU A 87 -1.94 -9.34 -27.14
N LYS A 88 -3.21 -9.42 -27.56
CA LYS A 88 -3.63 -10.54 -28.39
C LYS A 88 -2.75 -10.51 -29.64
N PRO A 89 -1.86 -11.49 -29.87
CA PRO A 89 -1.34 -11.69 -31.20
C PRO A 89 -2.49 -12.34 -31.97
N ASP A 90 -3.02 -11.66 -32.97
CA ASP A 90 -3.82 -12.33 -33.99
C ASP A 90 -2.89 -13.22 -34.84
N PHE A 91 -2.25 -14.23 -34.24
CA PHE A 91 -1.52 -15.29 -34.93
C PHE A 91 -1.55 -16.57 -34.09
N GLU A 92 -2.04 -17.63 -34.74
CA GLU A 92 -2.22 -18.99 -34.24
C GLU A 92 -0.94 -19.57 -33.60
N GLY A 93 -1.06 -20.19 -32.43
CA GLY A 93 0.03 -20.94 -31.81
C GLY A 93 -0.23 -21.22 -30.34
N ASP A 94 -0.52 -22.49 -30.04
CA ASP A 94 -0.83 -23.07 -28.74
C ASP A 94 0.28 -22.87 -27.69
N GLU A 95 0.04 -22.07 -26.66
CA GLU A 95 0.63 -22.26 -25.32
C GLU A 95 -0.38 -21.83 -24.25
N MET A 96 -0.93 -22.83 -23.56
CA MET A 96 -1.84 -22.70 -22.43
C MET A 96 -1.10 -22.11 -21.21
N GLU A 97 -1.07 -20.78 -21.09
CA GLU A 97 -0.62 -20.12 -19.85
C GLU A 97 -1.71 -20.29 -18.77
N ASN A 98 -1.40 -21.11 -17.76
CA ASN A 98 -2.29 -21.46 -16.67
C ASN A 98 -2.57 -20.22 -15.79
N PRO A 99 -3.83 -19.75 -15.62
CA PRO A 99 -4.12 -18.47 -14.94
C PRO A 99 -3.91 -18.46 -13.41
N LYS A 100 -3.18 -19.43 -12.85
CA LYS A 100 -3.17 -19.72 -11.41
C LYS A 100 -1.87 -19.43 -10.65
N GLU A 101 -0.81 -18.96 -11.30
CA GLU A 101 0.38 -18.50 -10.58
C GLU A 101 0.42 -16.98 -10.49
N CYS A 102 -0.27 -16.44 -9.50
CA CYS A 102 0.27 -15.28 -8.79
C CYS A 102 1.29 -15.84 -7.79
N GLY A 103 2.56 -15.55 -8.02
CA GLY A 103 3.65 -15.97 -7.15
C GLY A 103 3.40 -15.52 -5.72
N VAL A 104 3.26 -16.49 -4.82
CA VAL A 104 3.30 -16.25 -3.39
C VAL A 104 4.79 -16.28 -3.03
N GLN A 105 5.40 -15.10 -2.86
CA GLN A 105 6.66 -14.96 -2.13
C GLN A 105 6.38 -14.59 -0.68
#